data_AF-A0A1H4XJ03-F1
#
_entry.id   AF-A0A1H4XJ03-F1
#
_cell.length_a   1.000
_cell.length_b   1.000
_cell.length_c   1.000
_cell.angle_alpha   90.00
_cell.angle_beta   90.00
_cell.angle_gamma   90.00
#
_symmetry.space_group_name_H-M   'P 1'
#
loop_
_entity.id
_entity.type
_entity.pdbx_description
1 polymer ?
#
loop_
_entity_poly.entity_id
_entity_poly.type
_entity_poly.pdbx_seq_one_letter_code
_entity_poly.pdbx_strand_id
1 'polypeptide(L)'
;MSKFADRLQSNLDAIKTHTWLGKEYSNLSLLALLNAADGRYSDPLRLGRAYSQVYSQHSEDGVLAEIFHRIGIRYRVFLEIGIEDGRECTTRLLLEQGWHGIWIEGDSEKAERARMLFRRYIQSGALKIVSAMVTTSNINELLDDAGAPPLFDLVSIDVDQNTSHIWRVLNRRSRVVCVEYNASLPPSYPIEVPYDPIAVWDGSNWFGAGLKALELIGLNKEMYLVGCDPIGVNAYFVAASDVGRKFRKPFTAENHYESPKYNLITKIGHGPSQQAREWVTIERYDKLTSATKRSWFRRLLGW
;
A
#
# COMPACT_ATOMS: atom_id res chain seq x y z
N MET A 1 15.44 -23.78 39.92
CA MET A 1 15.54 -24.32 38.54
C MET A 1 14.21 -24.27 37.77
N SER A 2 13.03 -24.43 38.38
CA SER A 2 11.74 -24.41 37.65
C SER A 2 11.41 -23.07 36.98
N LYS A 3 11.52 -21.93 37.68
CA LYS A 3 11.22 -20.60 37.10
C LYS A 3 12.02 -20.23 35.85
N PHE A 4 13.24 -20.76 35.68
CA PHE A 4 14.04 -20.52 34.48
C PHE A 4 13.62 -21.43 33.33
N ALA A 5 13.35 -22.71 33.62
CA ALA A 5 12.82 -23.67 32.66
C ALA A 5 11.41 -23.29 32.16
N ASP A 6 10.51 -22.86 33.06
CA ASP A 6 9.17 -22.39 32.72
C ASP A 6 9.22 -21.12 31.86
N ARG A 7 10.16 -20.22 32.14
CA ARG A 7 10.40 -19.01 31.34
C ARG A 7 11.01 -19.34 29.97
N LEU A 8 11.89 -20.34 29.89
CA LEU A 8 12.42 -20.86 28.62
C LEU A 8 11.35 -21.57 27.79
N GLN A 9 10.45 -22.33 28.42
CA GLN A 9 9.34 -23.01 27.76
C GLN A 9 8.29 -22.00 27.24
N SER A 10 7.93 -21.00 28.05
CA SER A 10 7.08 -19.88 27.63
C SER A 10 7.73 -19.07 26.50
N ASN A 11 9.05 -18.85 26.56
CA ASN A 11 9.79 -18.23 25.48
C ASN A 11 9.89 -19.13 24.24
N LEU A 12 9.90 -20.46 24.38
CA LEU A 12 9.96 -21.40 23.26
C LEU A 12 8.69 -21.38 22.41
N ASP A 13 7.51 -21.28 23.04
CA ASP A 13 6.24 -21.18 22.30
C ASP A 13 6.12 -19.81 21.61
N ALA A 14 6.58 -18.73 22.25
CA ALA A 14 6.76 -17.43 21.59
C ALA A 14 7.80 -17.52 20.44
N ILE A 15 8.94 -18.16 20.65
CA ILE A 15 9.98 -18.30 19.62
C ILE A 15 9.45 -19.10 18.43
N LYS A 16 8.71 -20.20 18.65
CA LYS A 16 8.15 -21.06 17.59
C LYS A 16 7.18 -20.31 16.68
N THR A 17 6.29 -19.49 17.23
CA THR A 17 5.38 -18.63 16.44
C THR A 17 6.12 -17.50 15.71
N HIS A 18 7.36 -17.22 16.11
CA HIS A 18 8.20 -16.14 15.55
C HIS A 18 9.31 -16.60 14.62
N THR A 19 9.35 -17.90 14.27
CA THR A 19 10.26 -18.46 13.26
C THR A 19 9.69 -18.31 11.84
N TRP A 20 10.54 -18.43 10.82
CA TRP A 20 10.08 -18.54 9.42
C TRP A 20 9.02 -19.63 9.24
N LEU A 21 9.18 -20.77 9.93
CA LEU A 21 8.19 -21.84 9.93
C LEU A 21 6.85 -21.42 10.57
N GLY A 22 6.89 -20.60 11.63
CA GLY A 22 5.69 -19.99 12.21
C GLY A 22 4.96 -19.09 11.22
N LYS A 23 5.68 -18.27 10.45
CA LYS A 23 5.12 -17.46 9.35
C LYS A 23 4.42 -18.34 8.31
N GLU A 24 5.05 -19.44 7.90
CA GLU A 24 4.45 -20.41 6.97
C GLU A 24 3.18 -21.05 7.53
N TYR A 25 3.15 -21.46 8.80
CA TYR A 25 1.94 -21.99 9.44
C TYR A 25 0.82 -20.96 9.52
N SER A 26 1.15 -19.70 9.80
CA SER A 26 0.18 -18.61 9.81
C SER A 26 -0.34 -18.29 8.42
N ASN A 27 0.51 -18.33 7.39
CA ASN A 27 0.09 -18.21 6.00
C ASN A 27 -0.85 -19.35 5.62
N LEU A 28 -0.55 -20.60 6.01
CA LEU A 28 -1.44 -21.74 5.82
C LEU A 28 -2.77 -21.57 6.58
N SER A 29 -2.72 -21.02 7.79
CA SER A 29 -3.92 -20.75 8.60
C SER A 29 -4.78 -19.64 7.97
N LEU A 30 -4.14 -18.59 7.45
CA LEU A 30 -4.80 -17.55 6.66
C LEU A 30 -5.44 -18.15 5.42
N LEU A 31 -4.70 -18.93 4.62
CA LEU A 31 -5.23 -19.61 3.44
C LEU A 31 -6.39 -20.56 3.78
N ALA A 32 -6.32 -21.26 4.92
CA ALA A 32 -7.41 -22.10 5.41
C ALA A 32 -8.64 -21.25 5.79
N LEU A 33 -8.45 -20.12 6.49
CA LEU A 33 -9.52 -19.16 6.80
C LEU A 33 -10.14 -18.58 5.53
N LEU A 34 -9.32 -18.18 4.56
CA LEU A 34 -9.78 -17.66 3.26
C LEU A 34 -10.60 -18.71 2.50
N ASN A 35 -10.24 -19.98 2.61
CA ASN A 35 -10.99 -21.09 2.00
C ASN A 35 -12.23 -21.52 2.82
N ALA A 36 -12.26 -21.27 4.13
CA ALA A 36 -13.35 -21.67 5.03
C ALA A 36 -14.41 -20.57 5.26
N ALA A 37 -14.10 -19.31 4.97
CA ALA A 37 -14.96 -18.17 5.26
C ALA A 37 -15.97 -17.89 4.13
N ASP A 38 -17.26 -17.89 4.51
CA ASP A 38 -18.41 -17.11 3.99
C ASP A 38 -18.66 -16.96 2.46
N GLY A 39 -17.86 -17.58 1.60
CA GLY A 39 -17.91 -17.46 0.15
C GLY A 39 -17.35 -16.14 -0.41
N ARG A 40 -16.86 -15.21 0.42
CA ARG A 40 -16.33 -13.93 -0.07
C ARG A 40 -15.08 -14.13 -0.93
N TYR A 41 -14.19 -15.05 -0.58
CA TYR A 41 -12.96 -15.27 -1.34
C TYR A 41 -13.12 -16.24 -2.52
N SER A 42 -14.26 -16.92 -2.64
CA SER A 42 -14.57 -17.74 -3.81
C SER A 42 -15.05 -16.91 -5.02
N ASP A 43 -15.43 -15.66 -4.79
CA ASP A 43 -15.81 -14.72 -5.84
C ASP A 43 -14.62 -14.39 -6.76
N PRO A 44 -14.68 -14.75 -8.06
CA PRO A 44 -13.57 -14.52 -8.98
C PRO A 44 -13.29 -13.04 -9.25
N LEU A 45 -14.21 -12.14 -8.88
CA LEU A 45 -14.02 -10.69 -9.02
C LEU A 45 -13.29 -10.06 -7.82
N ARG A 46 -13.06 -10.79 -6.73
CA ARG A 46 -12.28 -10.32 -5.58
C ARG A 46 -10.80 -10.71 -5.68
N LEU A 47 -9.96 -9.97 -4.96
CA LEU A 47 -8.50 -10.13 -4.99
C LEU A 47 -7.94 -11.07 -3.92
N GLY A 48 -8.64 -11.29 -2.80
CA GLY A 48 -8.09 -12.00 -1.65
C GLY A 48 -7.67 -13.45 -1.90
N ARG A 49 -8.10 -14.07 -3.01
CA ARG A 49 -7.65 -15.40 -3.44
C ARG A 49 -6.24 -15.42 -4.01
N ALA A 50 -5.73 -14.28 -4.46
CA ALA A 50 -4.43 -14.15 -5.13
C ALA A 50 -3.28 -14.00 -4.13
N TYR A 51 -3.39 -14.63 -2.96
CA TYR A 51 -2.36 -14.56 -1.94
C TYR A 51 -1.11 -15.30 -2.41
N SER A 52 -0.01 -14.59 -2.62
CA SER A 52 1.32 -15.16 -2.90
C SER A 52 2.40 -14.14 -2.54
N GLN A 53 3.54 -14.62 -2.06
CA GLN A 53 4.65 -13.81 -1.57
C GLN A 53 5.96 -14.35 -2.12
N VAL A 54 6.77 -13.49 -2.75
CA VAL A 54 8.15 -13.80 -3.14
C VAL A 54 9.12 -12.88 -2.41
N TYR A 55 8.90 -11.56 -2.51
CA TYR A 55 9.74 -10.54 -1.89
C TYR A 55 8.97 -9.49 -1.11
N SER A 56 7.73 -9.20 -1.50
CA SER A 56 6.88 -8.23 -0.79
C SER A 56 6.67 -8.62 0.67
N GLN A 57 6.32 -7.66 1.53
CA GLN A 57 6.13 -7.90 2.96
C GLN A 57 4.98 -8.88 3.24
N HIS A 58 3.92 -8.78 2.44
CA HIS A 58 2.73 -9.61 2.55
C HIS A 58 2.42 -10.27 1.20
N SER A 59 1.23 -10.04 0.64
CA SER A 59 0.74 -10.73 -0.55
C SER A 59 0.74 -9.86 -1.80
N GLU A 60 1.46 -8.73 -1.78
CA GLU A 60 1.44 -7.74 -2.85
C GLU A 60 1.88 -8.37 -4.17
N ASP A 61 2.89 -9.24 -4.16
CA ASP A 61 3.38 -9.95 -5.35
C ASP A 61 2.24 -10.68 -6.09
N GLY A 62 1.45 -11.48 -5.37
CA GLY A 62 0.34 -12.24 -5.93
C GLY A 62 -0.86 -11.36 -6.31
N VAL A 63 -1.21 -10.39 -5.46
CA VAL A 63 -2.35 -9.50 -5.71
C VAL A 63 -2.09 -8.62 -6.93
N LEU A 64 -0.89 -8.05 -7.06
CA LEU A 64 -0.50 -7.24 -8.22
C LEU A 64 -0.44 -8.08 -9.49
N ALA A 65 0.07 -9.31 -9.42
CA ALA A 65 0.06 -10.23 -10.56
C ALA A 65 -1.37 -10.49 -11.06
N GLU A 66 -2.34 -10.71 -10.17
CA GLU A 66 -3.74 -10.89 -10.52
C GLU A 66 -4.36 -9.61 -11.11
N ILE A 67 -4.07 -8.43 -10.54
CA ILE A 67 -4.55 -7.16 -11.10
C ILE A 67 -4.03 -6.98 -12.52
N PHE A 68 -2.73 -7.13 -12.75
CA PHE A 68 -2.13 -6.98 -14.09
C PHE A 68 -2.52 -8.10 -15.06
N HIS A 69 -2.83 -9.30 -14.58
CA HIS A 69 -3.48 -10.34 -15.40
C HIS A 69 -4.83 -9.86 -15.93
N ARG A 70 -5.66 -9.22 -15.10
CA ARG A 70 -6.98 -8.72 -15.48
C ARG A 70 -6.91 -7.49 -16.39
N ILE A 71 -6.05 -6.52 -16.08
CA ILE A 71 -6.01 -5.23 -16.79
C ILE A 71 -4.97 -5.14 -17.90
N GLY A 72 -4.07 -6.13 -18.00
CA GLY A 72 -2.92 -6.12 -18.89
C GLY A 72 -1.81 -5.17 -18.41
N ILE A 73 -0.58 -5.38 -18.90
CA ILE A 73 0.59 -4.51 -18.64
C ILE A 73 0.80 -3.59 -19.85
N ARG A 74 1.21 -2.33 -19.65
CA ARG A 74 1.45 -1.38 -20.76
C ARG A 74 2.89 -0.92 -20.88
N TYR A 75 3.43 -0.30 -19.84
CA TYR A 75 4.71 0.43 -19.88
C TYR A 75 5.83 -0.29 -19.11
N ARG A 76 5.48 -1.19 -18.18
CA ARG A 76 6.40 -1.86 -17.25
C ARG A 76 7.21 -0.87 -16.41
N VAL A 77 6.57 0.22 -15.99
CA VAL A 77 7.22 1.24 -15.15
C VAL A 77 6.52 1.36 -13.80
N PHE A 78 7.30 1.35 -12.73
CA PHE A 78 6.81 1.55 -11.37
C PHE A 78 7.46 2.73 -10.63
N LEU A 79 6.77 3.20 -9.60
CA LEU A 79 7.30 4.03 -8.51
C LEU A 79 7.01 3.31 -7.19
N GLU A 80 7.97 3.24 -6.29
CA GLU A 80 7.77 2.81 -4.91
C GLU A 80 8.42 3.82 -3.94
N ILE A 81 7.66 4.24 -2.94
CA ILE A 81 8.09 5.17 -1.89
C ILE A 81 8.05 4.43 -0.56
N GLY A 82 9.18 4.41 0.15
CA GLY A 82 9.39 3.63 1.38
C GLY A 82 9.81 2.20 1.07
N ILE A 83 11.06 2.03 0.63
CA ILE A 83 11.61 0.74 0.18
C ILE A 83 12.51 0.08 1.20
N GLU A 84 12.82 0.78 2.29
CA GLU A 84 13.83 0.41 3.25
C GLU A 84 15.18 0.06 2.58
N ASP A 85 15.72 -1.13 2.85
CA ASP A 85 16.97 -1.61 2.27
C ASP A 85 16.79 -2.34 0.93
N GLY A 86 15.58 -2.31 0.36
CA GLY A 86 15.25 -2.89 -0.94
C GLY A 86 14.98 -4.41 -0.91
N ARG A 87 15.16 -5.10 0.23
CA ARG A 87 14.98 -6.56 0.29
C ARG A 87 13.53 -6.97 0.23
N GLU A 88 12.69 -6.23 0.93
CA GLU A 88 11.26 -6.46 1.09
C GLU A 88 10.50 -5.28 0.45
N CYS A 89 10.23 -5.37 -0.86
CA CYS A 89 9.55 -4.31 -1.61
C CYS A 89 8.44 -4.89 -2.47
N THR A 90 7.38 -4.11 -2.64
CA THR A 90 6.23 -4.40 -3.49
C THR A 90 6.63 -4.59 -4.95
N THR A 91 7.65 -3.86 -5.42
CA THR A 91 8.04 -3.82 -6.84
C THR A 91 9.27 -4.66 -7.16
N ARG A 92 9.90 -5.32 -6.17
CA ARG A 92 11.15 -6.05 -6.40
C ARG A 92 10.99 -7.18 -7.41
N LEU A 93 9.95 -8.01 -7.29
CA LEU A 93 9.71 -9.10 -8.23
C LEU A 93 9.51 -8.57 -9.66
N LEU A 94 8.83 -7.42 -9.81
CA LEU A 94 8.61 -6.78 -11.11
C LEU A 94 9.94 -6.29 -11.71
N LEU A 95 10.81 -5.67 -10.91
CA LEU A 95 12.15 -5.26 -11.32
C LEU A 95 12.96 -6.46 -11.83
N GLU A 96 12.96 -7.57 -11.09
CA GLU A 96 13.66 -8.80 -11.49
C GLU A 96 13.04 -9.47 -12.74
N GLN A 97 11.79 -9.11 -13.09
CA GLN A 97 11.10 -9.50 -14.33
C GLN A 97 11.25 -8.48 -15.48
N GLY A 98 12.18 -7.53 -15.35
CA GLY A 98 12.54 -6.57 -16.41
C GLY A 98 11.66 -5.32 -16.46
N TRP A 99 10.95 -4.99 -15.37
CA TRP A 99 10.34 -3.67 -15.21
C TRP A 99 11.41 -2.63 -14.88
N HIS A 100 11.08 -1.38 -15.15
CA HIS A 100 11.92 -0.23 -14.81
C HIS A 100 11.23 0.59 -13.73
N GLY A 101 11.98 1.31 -12.91
CA GLY A 101 11.31 2.14 -11.93
C GLY A 101 12.19 3.04 -11.09
N ILE A 102 11.51 3.74 -10.19
CA ILE A 102 12.09 4.67 -9.24
C ILE A 102 11.73 4.17 -7.83
N TRP A 103 12.75 4.04 -7.00
CA TRP A 103 12.63 3.82 -5.57
C TRP A 103 12.99 5.10 -4.83
N ILE A 104 12.21 5.44 -3.81
CA ILE A 104 12.49 6.57 -2.92
C ILE A 104 12.56 6.06 -1.49
N GLU A 105 13.62 6.45 -0.77
CA GLU A 105 13.84 6.08 0.62
C GLU A 105 14.27 7.29 1.46
N GLY A 106 13.67 7.45 2.64
CA GLY A 106 13.93 8.57 3.54
C GLY A 106 15.23 8.41 4.35
N ASP A 107 15.57 7.18 4.72
CA ASP A 107 16.80 6.87 5.46
C ASP A 107 17.98 6.64 4.50
N SER A 108 18.99 7.52 4.58
CA SER A 108 20.14 7.48 3.68
C SER A 108 20.98 6.21 3.78
N GLU A 109 21.03 5.55 4.95
CA GLU A 109 21.76 4.30 5.11
C GLU A 109 20.99 3.13 4.51
N LYS A 110 19.67 3.09 4.70
CA LYS A 110 18.78 2.11 4.04
C LYS A 110 18.87 2.26 2.52
N ALA A 111 18.79 3.49 2.01
CA ALA A 111 18.95 3.80 0.59
C ALA A 111 20.30 3.32 0.04
N GLU A 112 21.39 3.49 0.79
CA GLU A 112 22.71 3.04 0.36
C GLU A 112 22.85 1.51 0.36
N ARG A 113 22.28 0.83 1.35
CA ARG A 113 22.18 -0.64 1.35
C ARG A 113 21.42 -1.14 0.11
N ALA A 114 20.31 -0.49 -0.25
CA ALA A 114 19.57 -0.79 -1.46
C ALA A 114 20.42 -0.56 -2.72
N ARG A 115 21.17 0.54 -2.81
CA ARG A 115 22.08 0.80 -3.95
C ARG A 115 23.13 -0.29 -4.13
N MET A 116 23.73 -0.74 -3.03
CA MET A 116 24.72 -1.83 -3.07
C MET A 116 24.10 -3.14 -3.55
N LEU A 117 22.92 -3.49 -3.02
CA LEU A 117 22.21 -4.73 -3.34
C LEU A 117 21.73 -4.76 -4.80
N PHE A 118 21.19 -3.64 -5.30
CA PHE A 118 20.60 -3.52 -6.64
C PHE A 118 21.53 -2.83 -7.66
N ARG A 119 22.83 -2.76 -7.38
CA ARG A 119 23.84 -2.07 -8.22
C ARG A 119 23.76 -2.42 -9.71
N ARG A 120 23.43 -3.68 -10.05
CA ARG A 120 23.34 -4.14 -11.45
C ARG A 120 22.17 -3.51 -12.19
N TYR A 121 21.02 -3.37 -11.53
CA TYR A 121 19.83 -2.71 -12.10
C TYR A 121 20.03 -1.20 -12.23
N ILE A 122 20.77 -0.59 -11.31
CA ILE A 122 21.14 0.82 -11.39
C ILE A 122 22.10 1.05 -12.56
N GLN A 123 23.14 0.22 -12.68
CA GLN A 123 24.12 0.31 -13.77
C GLN A 123 23.50 0.08 -15.15
N SER A 124 22.47 -0.77 -15.26
CA SER A 124 21.75 -0.97 -16.52
C SER A 124 20.71 0.12 -16.81
N GLY A 125 20.48 1.06 -15.89
CA GLY A 125 19.44 2.09 -16.00
C GLY A 125 18.02 1.60 -15.73
N ALA A 126 17.85 0.35 -15.26
CA ALA A 126 16.54 -0.21 -14.94
C ALA A 126 15.95 0.37 -13.65
N LEU A 127 16.80 0.77 -12.71
CA LEU A 127 16.39 1.30 -11.41
C LEU A 127 17.09 2.62 -11.09
N LYS A 128 16.33 3.59 -10.59
CA LYS A 128 16.85 4.79 -9.93
C LYS A 128 16.48 4.75 -8.45
N ILE A 129 17.41 5.09 -7.56
CA ILE A 129 17.16 5.19 -6.11
C ILE A 129 17.41 6.61 -5.64
N VAL A 130 16.33 7.30 -5.26
CA VAL A 130 16.33 8.65 -4.67
C VAL A 130 16.38 8.52 -3.15
N SER A 131 17.37 9.16 -2.52
CA SER A 131 17.47 9.22 -1.05
C SER A 131 16.92 10.55 -0.58
N ALA A 132 15.66 10.59 -0.14
CA ALA A 132 15.00 11.79 0.33
C ALA A 132 13.78 11.44 1.19
N MET A 133 13.60 12.16 2.30
CA MET A 133 12.35 12.14 3.05
C MET A 133 11.26 12.83 2.22
N VAL A 134 10.24 12.08 1.85
CA VAL A 134 9.15 12.58 1.02
C VAL A 134 8.17 13.40 1.85
N THR A 135 7.79 14.56 1.33
CA THR A 135 6.80 15.47 1.90
C THR A 135 5.79 15.87 0.84
N THR A 136 4.69 16.51 1.26
CA THR A 136 3.70 17.02 0.31
C THR A 136 4.23 18.14 -0.58
N SER A 137 5.28 18.85 -0.16
CA SER A 137 5.87 19.95 -0.93
C SER A 137 6.95 19.49 -1.91
N ASN A 138 7.66 18.39 -1.65
CA ASN A 138 8.83 17.99 -2.45
C ASN A 138 8.57 16.81 -3.40
N ILE A 139 7.56 15.97 -3.19
CA ILE A 139 7.40 14.71 -3.93
C ILE A 139 7.40 14.93 -5.44
N ASN A 140 6.77 16.01 -5.89
CA ASN A 140 6.63 16.24 -7.32
C ASN A 140 7.95 16.70 -7.96
N GLU A 141 8.73 17.53 -7.26
CA GLU A 141 10.05 17.99 -7.71
C GLU A 141 11.06 16.84 -7.71
N LEU A 142 11.08 16.01 -6.66
CA LEU A 142 11.93 14.82 -6.57
C LEU A 142 11.76 13.88 -7.78
N LEU A 143 10.52 13.73 -8.23
CA LEU A 143 10.21 12.91 -9.40
C LEU A 143 10.60 13.60 -10.72
N ASP A 144 10.56 14.94 -10.80
CA ASP A 144 11.02 15.67 -11.98
C ASP A 144 12.54 15.55 -12.13
N ASP A 145 13.27 15.75 -11.03
CA ASP A 145 14.72 15.57 -10.94
C ASP A 145 15.16 14.14 -11.26
N ALA A 146 14.37 13.16 -10.82
CA ALA A 146 14.60 11.76 -11.15
C ALA A 146 14.27 11.41 -12.62
N GLY A 147 13.68 12.32 -13.39
CA GLY A 147 13.23 12.09 -14.77
C GLY A 147 12.10 11.06 -14.84
N ALA A 148 11.17 11.10 -13.88
CA ALA A 148 10.00 10.22 -13.83
C ALA A 148 9.06 10.47 -15.02
N PRO A 149 8.45 9.41 -15.60
CA PRO A 149 7.41 9.59 -16.60
C PRO A 149 6.13 10.18 -15.95
N PRO A 150 5.24 10.79 -16.74
CA PRO A 150 3.96 11.30 -16.24
C PRO A 150 2.94 10.19 -15.91
N LEU A 151 3.22 8.94 -16.28
CA LEU A 151 2.33 7.79 -16.13
C LEU A 151 3.13 6.54 -15.77
N PHE A 152 2.67 5.84 -14.73
CA PHE A 152 3.18 4.54 -14.30
C PHE A 152 2.15 3.42 -14.53
N ASP A 153 2.62 2.17 -14.62
CA ASP A 153 1.72 1.02 -14.44
C ASP A 153 1.40 0.83 -12.96
N LEU A 154 2.39 1.00 -12.08
CA LEU A 154 2.26 0.80 -10.64
C LEU A 154 2.87 1.97 -9.87
N VAL A 155 2.14 2.45 -8.87
CA VAL A 155 2.67 3.30 -7.80
C VAL A 155 2.41 2.59 -6.48
N SER A 156 3.45 2.35 -5.69
CA SER A 156 3.35 1.86 -4.33
C SER A 156 3.79 2.95 -3.35
N ILE A 157 3.02 3.19 -2.30
CA ILE A 157 3.32 4.23 -1.30
C ILE A 157 3.10 3.64 0.09
N ASP A 158 4.20 3.54 0.84
CA ASP A 158 4.19 3.08 2.22
C ASP A 158 5.21 3.89 3.04
N VAL A 159 4.72 4.92 3.72
CA VAL A 159 5.55 5.86 4.51
C VAL A 159 4.88 6.16 5.85
N ASP A 160 4.13 5.18 6.36
CA ASP A 160 3.36 5.19 7.60
C ASP A 160 2.40 6.41 7.74
N GLN A 161 2.85 7.46 8.44
CA GLN A 161 2.02 8.58 8.90
C GLN A 161 1.45 9.39 7.73
N ASN A 162 2.28 9.70 6.74
CA ASN A 162 1.93 10.67 5.69
C ASN A 162 1.49 10.04 4.36
N THR A 163 1.30 8.72 4.32
CA THR A 163 0.98 7.95 3.12
C THR A 163 -0.19 8.55 2.32
N SER A 164 -1.31 8.86 2.98
CA SER A 164 -2.49 9.45 2.33
C SER A 164 -2.25 10.88 1.85
N HIS A 165 -1.53 11.69 2.62
CA HIS A 165 -1.19 13.08 2.28
C HIS A 165 -0.30 13.16 1.05
N ILE A 166 0.73 12.30 1.00
CA ILE A 166 1.67 12.20 -0.12
C ILE A 166 0.93 11.70 -1.37
N TRP A 167 0.12 10.64 -1.24
CA TRP A 167 -0.66 10.16 -2.38
C TRP A 167 -1.57 11.27 -2.92
N ARG A 168 -2.27 12.00 -2.05
CA ARG A 168 -3.19 13.07 -2.44
C ARG A 168 -2.54 14.12 -3.35
N VAL A 169 -1.32 14.57 -3.04
CA VAL A 169 -0.64 15.62 -3.80
C VAL A 169 0.22 15.11 -4.97
N LEU A 170 0.46 13.80 -5.06
CA LEU A 170 1.19 13.20 -6.17
C LEU A 170 0.45 13.49 -7.49
N ASN A 171 1.15 14.16 -8.42
CA ASN A 171 0.59 14.61 -9.70
C ASN A 171 0.84 13.63 -10.87
N ARG A 172 1.60 12.56 -10.63
CA ARG A 172 1.82 11.47 -11.62
C ARG A 172 0.58 10.58 -11.66
N ARG A 173 0.22 10.15 -12.86
CA ARG A 173 -0.88 9.18 -13.05
C ARG A 173 -0.35 7.76 -12.86
N SER A 174 -1.22 6.87 -12.43
CA SER A 174 -0.92 5.44 -12.38
C SER A 174 -2.12 4.61 -12.84
N ARG A 175 -1.85 3.43 -13.38
CA ARG A 175 -2.88 2.44 -13.71
C ARG A 175 -3.31 1.66 -12.47
N VAL A 176 -2.35 1.34 -11.59
CA VAL A 176 -2.55 0.66 -10.32
C VAL A 176 -1.86 1.44 -9.21
N VAL A 177 -2.52 1.61 -8.07
CA VAL A 177 -1.90 2.12 -6.84
C VAL A 177 -2.03 1.07 -5.76
N CYS A 178 -0.92 0.75 -5.09
CA CYS A 178 -0.87 0.03 -3.82
C CYS A 178 -0.55 1.08 -2.74
N VAL A 179 -1.36 1.14 -1.69
CA VAL A 179 -1.20 2.16 -0.65
C VAL A 179 -1.54 1.59 0.71
N GLU A 180 -0.71 1.87 1.70
CA GLU A 180 -0.93 1.44 3.07
C GLU A 180 -2.22 2.07 3.62
N TYR A 181 -3.03 1.28 4.34
CA TYR A 181 -4.21 1.76 5.04
C TYR A 181 -4.27 1.22 6.46
N ASN A 182 -4.83 2.04 7.34
CA ASN A 182 -5.03 1.68 8.73
C ASN A 182 -6.32 0.86 8.89
N ALA A 183 -6.20 -0.47 8.85
CA ALA A 183 -7.34 -1.35 9.02
C ALA A 183 -7.92 -1.35 10.44
N SER A 184 -7.27 -0.76 11.44
CA SER A 184 -7.88 -0.62 12.77
C SER A 184 -9.08 0.34 12.79
N LEU A 185 -9.25 1.15 11.74
CA LEU A 185 -10.30 2.13 11.62
C LEU A 185 -11.53 1.57 10.89
N PRO A 186 -12.76 1.91 11.32
CA PRO A 186 -13.97 1.46 10.64
C PRO A 186 -13.99 1.86 9.15
N PRO A 187 -14.44 0.97 8.25
CA PRO A 187 -14.40 1.22 6.80
C PRO A 187 -15.36 2.31 6.32
N SER A 188 -16.24 2.82 7.18
CA SER A 188 -17.15 3.92 6.86
C SER A 188 -16.61 5.29 7.31
N TYR A 189 -15.49 5.35 8.03
CA TYR A 189 -14.99 6.58 8.66
C TYR A 189 -13.92 7.22 7.76
N PRO A 190 -14.19 8.40 7.15
CA PRO A 190 -13.24 9.08 6.26
C PRO A 190 -12.21 9.85 7.07
N ILE A 191 -11.37 9.17 7.84
CA ILE A 191 -10.44 9.81 8.77
C ILE A 191 -8.98 9.47 8.49
N GLU A 192 -8.09 10.38 8.85
CA GLU A 192 -6.64 10.23 8.75
C GLU A 192 -5.91 11.01 9.85
N VAL A 193 -4.65 10.68 10.08
CA VAL A 193 -3.80 11.47 10.98
C VAL A 193 -3.53 12.87 10.39
N PRO A 194 -3.37 13.92 11.23
CA PRO A 194 -2.92 15.23 10.75
C PRO A 194 -1.58 15.13 10.02
N TYR A 195 -1.42 15.94 8.98
CA TYR A 195 -0.15 16.01 8.26
C TYR A 195 0.93 16.61 9.15
N ASP A 196 2.06 15.90 9.26
CA ASP A 196 3.27 16.38 9.91
C ASP A 196 4.49 15.80 9.17
N PRO A 197 5.29 16.63 8.46
CA PRO A 197 6.36 16.16 7.59
C PRO A 197 7.50 15.43 8.33
N ILE A 198 7.56 15.52 9.66
CA ILE A 198 8.59 14.86 10.47
C ILE A 198 8.01 13.76 11.38
N ALA A 199 6.71 13.49 11.29
CA ALA A 199 6.09 12.45 12.11
C ALA A 199 6.64 11.06 11.76
N VAL A 200 6.96 10.31 12.81
CA VAL A 200 7.41 8.92 12.73
C VAL A 200 6.36 8.05 13.41
N TRP A 201 6.12 6.88 12.85
CA TRP A 201 5.20 5.93 13.44
C TRP A 201 5.75 5.39 14.77
N ASP A 202 4.87 5.36 15.78
CA ASP A 202 5.21 4.94 17.15
C ASP A 202 4.85 3.46 17.42
N GLY A 203 4.48 2.71 16.38
CA GLY A 203 4.03 1.31 16.48
C GLY A 203 2.58 1.13 16.92
N SER A 204 1.85 2.22 17.20
CA SER A 204 0.45 2.15 17.61
C SER A 204 -0.51 2.15 16.43
N ASN A 205 -1.81 2.02 16.68
CA ASN A 205 -2.85 2.19 15.67
C ASN A 205 -3.07 3.65 15.24
N TRP A 206 -2.22 4.58 15.70
CA TRP A 206 -2.20 5.97 15.24
C TRP A 206 -1.22 6.15 14.08
N PHE A 207 -1.72 5.90 12.87
CA PHE A 207 -0.97 6.11 11.64
C PHE A 207 -1.91 6.27 10.45
N GLY A 208 -1.39 6.90 9.41
CA GLY A 208 -1.97 6.94 8.07
C GLY A 208 -3.45 7.31 8.04
N ALA A 209 -4.19 6.62 7.16
CA ALA A 209 -5.59 6.89 6.89
C ALA A 209 -6.44 5.61 6.92
N GLY A 210 -7.71 5.77 7.29
CA GLY A 210 -8.70 4.71 7.14
C GLY A 210 -9.04 4.46 5.67
N LEU A 211 -9.58 3.27 5.37
CA LEU A 211 -9.86 2.87 3.99
C LEU A 211 -10.84 3.82 3.28
N LYS A 212 -11.83 4.38 3.99
CA LYS A 212 -12.76 5.36 3.42
C LYS A 212 -12.07 6.64 2.98
N ALA A 213 -11.08 7.11 3.74
CA ALA A 213 -10.30 8.28 3.35
C ALA A 213 -9.55 8.03 2.04
N LEU A 214 -8.92 6.85 1.90
CA LEU A 214 -8.24 6.46 0.67
C LEU A 214 -9.22 6.26 -0.51
N GLU A 215 -10.41 5.72 -0.27
CA GLU A 215 -11.48 5.65 -1.28
C GLU A 215 -11.76 7.04 -1.88
N LEU A 216 -11.95 8.06 -1.02
CA LEU A 216 -12.23 9.42 -1.46
C LEU A 216 -11.05 10.06 -2.22
N ILE A 217 -9.81 9.80 -1.79
CA ILE A 217 -8.60 10.25 -2.52
C ILE A 217 -8.55 9.58 -3.90
N GLY A 218 -8.78 8.26 -3.97
CA GLY A 218 -8.81 7.51 -5.22
C GLY A 218 -9.86 8.04 -6.18
N LEU A 219 -11.07 8.33 -5.70
CA LEU A 219 -12.14 8.92 -6.52
C LEU A 219 -11.74 10.28 -7.12
N ASN A 220 -11.07 11.14 -6.35
CA ASN A 220 -10.55 12.42 -6.84
C ASN A 220 -9.43 12.25 -7.89
N LYS A 221 -8.78 11.08 -7.92
CA LYS A 221 -7.76 10.71 -8.90
C LYS A 221 -8.28 9.83 -10.03
N GLU A 222 -9.60 9.69 -10.17
CA GLU A 222 -10.24 8.84 -11.18
C GLU A 222 -9.83 7.36 -11.06
N MET A 223 -9.66 6.88 -9.83
CA MET A 223 -9.34 5.49 -9.51
C MET A 223 -10.40 4.87 -8.60
N TYR A 224 -10.61 3.56 -8.75
CA TYR A 224 -11.54 2.80 -7.91
C TYR A 224 -10.78 1.84 -6.99
N LEU A 225 -11.21 1.75 -5.74
CA LEU A 225 -10.79 0.72 -4.80
C LEU A 225 -11.31 -0.64 -5.29
N VAL A 226 -10.40 -1.57 -5.58
CA VAL A 226 -10.76 -2.90 -6.12
C VAL A 226 -10.52 -4.04 -5.13
N GLY A 227 -9.84 -3.78 -4.03
CA GLY A 227 -9.63 -4.73 -2.95
C GLY A 227 -8.56 -4.27 -1.95
N CYS A 228 -8.44 -5.02 -0.87
CA CYS A 228 -7.38 -4.93 0.11
C CYS A 228 -6.68 -6.29 0.19
N ASP A 229 -5.45 -6.32 0.70
CA ASP A 229 -4.81 -7.59 1.01
C ASP A 229 -5.55 -8.26 2.19
N PRO A 230 -5.52 -9.60 2.28
CA PRO A 230 -6.22 -10.32 3.34
C PRO A 230 -5.81 -9.97 4.78
N ILE A 231 -4.63 -9.41 5.01
CA ILE A 231 -4.11 -9.08 6.35
C ILE A 231 -4.57 -7.69 6.78
N GLY A 232 -4.97 -6.85 5.83
CA GLY A 232 -5.50 -5.51 6.05
C GLY A 232 -4.40 -4.48 6.30
N VAL A 233 -3.45 -4.43 5.37
CA VAL A 233 -2.30 -3.52 5.40
C VAL A 233 -2.31 -2.60 4.18
N ASN A 234 -2.56 -3.15 3.00
CA ASN A 234 -2.50 -2.49 1.71
C ASN A 234 -3.84 -2.49 0.98
N ALA A 235 -4.20 -1.34 0.43
CA ALA A 235 -5.36 -1.13 -0.43
C ALA A 235 -4.92 -0.98 -1.89
N TYR A 236 -5.70 -1.56 -2.81
CA TYR A 236 -5.39 -1.58 -4.23
C TYR A 236 -6.42 -0.78 -5.01
N PHE A 237 -5.93 0.18 -5.78
CA PHE A 237 -6.74 1.03 -6.65
C PHE A 237 -6.38 0.80 -8.11
N VAL A 238 -7.37 0.83 -8.98
CA VAL A 238 -7.19 0.73 -10.43
C VAL A 238 -7.84 1.93 -11.11
N ALA A 239 -7.16 2.50 -12.10
CA ALA A 239 -7.67 3.60 -12.90
C ALA A 239 -9.03 3.26 -13.52
N ALA A 240 -9.99 4.19 -13.45
CA ALA A 240 -11.37 3.96 -13.89
C ALA A 240 -11.47 3.46 -15.34
N SER A 241 -10.54 3.89 -16.20
CA SER A 241 -10.42 3.46 -17.60
C SER A 241 -10.04 1.99 -17.81
N ASP A 242 -9.43 1.34 -16.82
CA ASP A 242 -8.93 -0.04 -16.91
C ASP A 242 -9.80 -1.05 -16.12
N VAL A 243 -10.68 -0.58 -15.23
CA VAL A 243 -11.49 -1.41 -14.31
C VAL A 243 -12.53 -2.28 -15.03
N GLY A 244 -13.35 -1.70 -15.92
CA GLY A 244 -14.41 -2.42 -16.64
C GLY A 244 -15.34 -3.25 -15.74
N ARG A 245 -15.55 -4.53 -16.09
CA ARG A 245 -16.32 -5.53 -15.31
C ARG A 245 -15.41 -6.55 -14.60
N LYS A 246 -14.13 -6.22 -14.39
CA LYS A 246 -13.10 -7.16 -13.95
C LYS A 246 -12.95 -7.26 -12.43
N PHE A 247 -13.63 -6.41 -11.68
CA PHE A 247 -13.52 -6.31 -10.22
C PHE A 247 -14.91 -6.19 -9.58
N ARG A 248 -15.01 -6.61 -8.31
CA ARG A 248 -16.29 -6.65 -7.58
C ARG A 248 -16.75 -5.24 -7.23
N LYS A 249 -17.95 -4.88 -7.67
CA LYS A 249 -18.69 -3.69 -7.21
C LYS A 249 -19.49 -3.98 -5.93
N PRO A 250 -19.88 -2.96 -5.15
CA PRO A 250 -19.51 -1.55 -5.31
C PRO A 250 -18.07 -1.27 -4.88
N PHE A 251 -17.40 -0.29 -5.50
CA PHE A 251 -16.00 0.08 -5.23
C PHE A 251 -15.85 0.93 -3.98
N THR A 252 -16.47 0.50 -2.87
CA THR A 252 -16.47 1.22 -1.61
C THR A 252 -15.63 0.49 -0.56
N ALA A 253 -15.13 1.25 0.41
CA ALA A 253 -14.39 0.73 1.55
C ALA A 253 -15.17 -0.36 2.28
N GLU A 254 -16.47 -0.20 2.53
CA GLU A 254 -17.30 -1.20 3.22
C GLU A 254 -17.36 -2.54 2.48
N ASN A 255 -17.30 -2.53 1.15
CA ASN A 255 -17.34 -3.74 0.34
C ASN A 255 -15.97 -4.46 0.26
N HIS A 256 -14.88 -3.70 0.28
CA HIS A 256 -13.53 -4.21 0.05
C HIS A 256 -12.68 -4.36 1.31
N TYR A 257 -13.09 -3.74 2.42
CA TYR A 257 -12.36 -3.73 3.67
C TYR A 257 -12.02 -5.13 4.16
N GLU A 258 -10.76 -5.28 4.54
CA GLU A 258 -10.23 -6.41 5.28
C GLU A 258 -9.89 -5.96 6.69
N SER A 259 -10.36 -6.72 7.68
CA SER A 259 -10.04 -6.47 9.09
C SER A 259 -8.55 -6.73 9.36
N PRO A 260 -7.98 -6.06 10.37
CA PRO A 260 -6.57 -6.24 10.72
C PRO A 260 -6.33 -7.66 11.23
N LYS A 261 -5.48 -8.40 10.54
CA LYS A 261 -5.04 -9.75 10.93
C LYS A 261 -3.53 -9.80 11.19
N TYR A 262 -2.96 -8.67 11.65
CA TYR A 262 -1.53 -8.46 11.85
C TYR A 262 -0.86 -9.60 12.63
N ASN A 263 -1.47 -10.00 13.75
CA ASN A 263 -0.94 -11.03 14.64
C ASN A 263 -0.88 -12.43 14.02
N LEU A 264 -1.49 -12.66 12.85
CA LEU A 264 -1.26 -13.90 12.12
C LEU A 264 0.17 -13.93 11.59
N ILE A 265 0.66 -12.85 10.98
CA ILE A 265 1.86 -12.92 10.12
C ILE A 265 3.01 -12.02 10.63
N THR A 266 2.72 -11.03 11.49
CA THR A 266 3.72 -10.10 12.04
C THR A 266 3.92 -10.29 13.56
N LYS A 267 5.11 -9.91 14.04
CA LYS A 267 5.51 -10.01 15.46
C LYS A 267 4.87 -8.94 16.36
N ILE A 268 4.40 -7.83 15.77
CA ILE A 268 3.91 -6.63 16.47
C ILE A 268 2.61 -6.21 15.79
N GLY A 269 1.52 -6.14 16.55
CA GLY A 269 0.26 -5.58 16.10
C GLY A 269 0.19 -4.08 16.37
N HIS A 270 -0.65 -3.37 15.59
CA HIS A 270 -0.92 -1.95 15.78
C HIS A 270 -1.79 -1.74 17.04
N GLY A 271 -1.16 -1.74 18.21
CA GLY A 271 -1.84 -1.61 19.50
C GLY A 271 -2.44 -0.21 19.71
N PRO A 272 -3.43 -0.03 20.60
CA PRO A 272 -4.02 1.29 20.85
C PRO A 272 -2.97 2.33 21.26
N SER A 273 -3.03 3.53 20.67
CA SER A 273 -2.20 4.65 21.10
C SER A 273 -2.41 4.95 22.59
N GLN A 274 -1.33 5.23 23.31
CA GLN A 274 -1.37 5.56 24.75
C GLN A 274 -1.68 7.04 25.01
N GLN A 275 -1.82 7.84 23.96
CA GLN A 275 -2.10 9.27 24.02
C GLN A 275 -3.47 9.55 23.41
N ALA A 276 -4.20 10.52 23.97
CA ALA A 276 -5.38 11.06 23.32
C ALA A 276 -4.96 11.86 22.08
N ARG A 277 -5.62 11.62 20.94
CA ARG A 277 -5.29 12.23 19.65
C ARG A 277 -6.57 12.55 18.88
N GLU A 278 -6.50 13.52 17.97
CA GLU A 278 -7.64 13.98 17.16
C GLU A 278 -7.44 13.65 15.69
N TRP A 279 -8.36 12.85 15.13
CA TRP A 279 -8.36 12.50 13.72
C TRP A 279 -8.80 13.69 12.86
N VAL A 280 -8.19 13.84 11.69
CA VAL A 280 -8.70 14.71 10.64
C VAL A 280 -9.79 13.97 9.88
N THR A 281 -10.95 14.60 9.70
CA THR A 281 -12.03 14.06 8.87
C THR A 281 -11.92 14.62 7.45
N ILE A 282 -11.84 13.74 6.46
CA ILE A 282 -11.92 14.08 5.05
C ILE A 282 -13.39 14.33 4.70
N GLU A 283 -13.74 15.58 4.49
CA GLU A 283 -15.02 15.91 3.89
C GLU A 283 -15.04 15.48 2.41
N ARG A 284 -16.20 15.04 1.92
CA ARG A 284 -16.42 14.90 0.48
C ARG A 284 -16.08 16.26 -0.16
N TYR A 285 -15.12 16.26 -1.08
CA TYR A 285 -14.58 17.45 -1.77
C TYR A 285 -15.61 18.24 -2.61
N ASP A 286 -16.92 18.01 -2.45
CA ASP A 286 -17.98 18.77 -3.12
C ASP A 286 -18.04 20.25 -2.70
N LYS A 287 -17.34 20.65 -1.63
CA LYS A 287 -17.27 22.05 -1.16
C LYS A 287 -15.99 22.82 -1.52
N LEU A 288 -14.96 22.15 -2.07
CA LEU A 288 -13.69 22.81 -2.45
C LEU A 288 -13.41 22.55 -3.93
N THR A 289 -14.12 23.28 -4.79
CA THR A 289 -13.62 23.94 -6.02
C THR A 289 -14.78 24.26 -6.98
N SER A 290 -15.47 25.36 -6.71
CA SER A 290 -16.34 26.04 -7.68
C SER A 290 -15.59 26.61 -8.91
N ALA A 291 -14.25 26.50 -8.93
CA ALA A 291 -13.40 26.90 -10.05
C ALA A 291 -13.15 25.77 -11.07
N THR A 292 -12.99 24.50 -10.64
CA THR A 292 -12.61 23.38 -11.53
C THR A 292 -13.82 22.72 -12.21
N LYS A 293 -15.03 22.77 -11.61
CA LYS A 293 -16.26 22.26 -12.25
C LYS A 293 -16.61 22.98 -13.57
N ARG A 294 -16.18 24.24 -13.78
CA ARG A 294 -16.45 24.98 -15.03
C ARG A 294 -15.64 24.48 -16.23
N SER A 295 -14.45 23.89 -16.00
CA SER A 295 -13.61 23.34 -17.06
C SER A 295 -14.17 22.01 -17.59
N TRP A 296 -14.70 21.18 -16.68
CA TRP A 296 -15.24 19.86 -17.02
C TRP A 296 -16.60 19.95 -17.74
N PHE A 297 -17.48 20.88 -17.33
CA PHE A 297 -18.78 21.08 -17.97
C PHE A 297 -18.68 21.70 -19.38
N ARG A 298 -17.68 22.54 -19.66
CA ARG A 298 -17.50 23.14 -21.00
C ARG A 298 -17.02 22.12 -22.04
N ARG A 299 -16.14 21.18 -21.65
CA ARG A 299 -15.69 20.10 -22.55
C ARG A 299 -16.76 19.05 -22.87
N LEU A 300 -17.81 18.92 -22.05
CA LEU A 300 -18.92 17.99 -22.28
C LEU A 300 -20.04 18.57 -23.15
N LEU A 301 -20.06 19.89 -23.38
CA LEU A 301 -21.10 20.57 -24.15
C LEU A 301 -20.61 21.19 -25.47
N GLY A 302 -19.35 20.98 -25.87
CA GLY A 302 -18.86 21.39 -27.19
C GLY A 302 -18.87 22.91 -27.43
N TRP A 303 -18.34 23.68 -26.48
CA TRP A 303 -17.95 25.09 -26.68
C TRP A 303 -16.49 25.29 -26.33
#